data_AF-A0A4Y2EDX4-F1
#
_entry.id   AF-A0A4Y2EDX4-F1
#
_cell.length_a   1.000
_cell.length_b   1.000
_cell.length_c   1.000
_cell.angle_alpha   90.00
_cell.angle_beta   90.00
_cell.angle_gamma   90.00
#
_symmetry.space_group_name_H-M   'P 1'
#
loop_
_entity.id
_entity.type
_entity.pdbx_description
1 polymer ?
#
loop_
_entity_poly.entity_id
_entity_poly.type
_entity_poly.pdbx_seq_one_letter_code
_entity_poly.pdbx_strand_id
1 'polypeptide(L)'
;MRISNAAEVNSVASTRSENSKNRLSLKNLMQKFDAQVCDISMYLALFERQARTAGIGETEWVPQLISLLPLDLAQIIIKEPEEKMQDYLNVKEVLLDRFKMKPETF
;
A
#
# COMPACT_ATOMS: atom_id res chain seq x y z
N MET A 1 -37.59 -45.99 -26.59
CA MET A 1 -37.67 -45.09 -25.43
C MET A 1 -36.40 -44.27 -25.42
N ARG A 2 -36.46 -42.99 -25.78
CA ARG A 2 -35.30 -42.07 -25.73
C ARG A 2 -35.15 -41.62 -24.29
N ILE A 3 -33.98 -41.82 -23.68
CA ILE A 3 -33.66 -41.24 -22.39
C ILE A 3 -32.49 -40.30 -22.62
N SER A 4 -32.75 -39.03 -22.36
CA SER A 4 -31.96 -37.85 -22.69
C SER A 4 -30.71 -37.69 -21.82
N ASN A 5 -29.74 -36.98 -22.39
CA ASN A 5 -28.53 -36.44 -21.78
C ASN A 5 -28.71 -35.94 -20.33
N ALA A 6 -27.80 -36.34 -19.44
CA ALA A 6 -27.50 -35.58 -18.24
C ALA A 6 -26.34 -34.63 -18.55
N ALA A 7 -26.66 -33.35 -18.74
CA ALA A 7 -25.69 -32.27 -18.70
C ALA A 7 -25.21 -32.14 -17.25
N GLU A 8 -23.96 -32.52 -17.00
CA GLU A 8 -23.27 -32.32 -15.72
C GLU A 8 -22.92 -30.83 -15.61
N VAL A 9 -23.90 -30.04 -15.17
CA VAL A 9 -23.74 -28.62 -14.87
C VAL A 9 -23.35 -28.41 -13.40
N ASN A 10 -22.35 -27.56 -13.24
CA ASN A 10 -22.04 -26.77 -12.05
C ASN A 10 -21.68 -27.51 -10.76
N SER A 11 -20.38 -27.50 -10.47
CA SER A 11 -19.95 -27.02 -9.16
C SER A 11 -18.65 -26.23 -9.29
N VAL A 12 -18.76 -25.02 -9.81
CA VAL A 12 -17.75 -23.98 -9.53
C VAL A 12 -18.03 -23.49 -8.11
N ALA A 13 -17.66 -24.29 -7.12
CA ALA A 13 -17.48 -23.80 -5.77
C ALA A 13 -16.17 -23.00 -5.74
N SER A 14 -16.18 -21.85 -6.43
CA SER A 14 -15.21 -20.79 -6.15
C SER A 14 -15.58 -20.28 -4.78
N THR A 15 -15.02 -20.90 -3.75
CA THR A 15 -14.89 -20.26 -2.46
C THR A 15 -13.91 -19.12 -2.65
N ARG A 16 -14.40 -18.03 -3.25
CA ARG A 16 -13.98 -16.70 -2.87
C ARG A 16 -14.36 -16.61 -1.41
N SER A 17 -13.45 -17.09 -0.57
CA SER A 17 -13.35 -16.66 0.80
C SER A 17 -13.15 -15.16 0.67
N GLU A 18 -14.27 -14.45 0.65
CA GLU A 18 -14.38 -13.07 1.05
C GLU A 18 -13.87 -13.04 2.47
N ASN A 19 -12.55 -13.06 2.57
CA ASN A 19 -11.85 -12.56 3.72
C ASN A 19 -12.08 -11.05 3.66
N SER A 20 -13.29 -10.66 3.99
CA SER A 20 -13.65 -9.42 4.67
C SER A 20 -12.95 -9.41 6.05
N LYS A 21 -11.67 -9.79 6.09
CA LYS A 21 -10.69 -9.20 6.99
C LYS A 21 -10.94 -7.72 6.81
N ASN A 22 -11.52 -7.11 7.83
CA ASN A 22 -11.59 -5.67 7.99
C ASN A 22 -10.25 -5.11 7.51
N ARG A 23 -10.16 -4.64 6.25
CA ARG A 23 -8.89 -4.20 5.66
C ARG A 23 -8.54 -2.96 6.47
N LEU A 24 -7.65 -3.13 7.44
CA LEU A 24 -7.19 -2.06 8.29
C LEU A 24 -6.52 -1.05 7.36
N SER A 25 -7.21 0.06 7.07
CA SER A 25 -6.61 1.14 6.31
C SER A 25 -5.62 1.85 7.24
N LEU A 26 -4.40 2.08 6.76
CA LEU A 26 -3.35 2.70 7.58
C LEU A 26 -3.74 4.11 8.04
N LYS A 27 -4.62 4.80 7.31
CA LYS A 27 -5.21 6.08 7.72
C LYS A 27 -5.92 6.05 9.08
N ASN A 28 -6.36 4.86 9.54
CA ASN A 28 -6.99 4.69 10.85
C ASN A 28 -5.98 4.26 11.93
N LEU A 29 -4.83 3.73 11.53
CA LEU A 29 -3.78 3.20 12.43
C LEU A 29 -2.67 4.21 12.67
N MET A 30 -2.48 5.16 11.75
CA MET A 30 -1.39 6.11 11.77
C MET A 30 -1.92 7.54 11.66
N GLN A 31 -1.26 8.44 12.38
CA GLN A 31 -1.43 9.87 12.17
C GLN A 31 -0.78 10.28 10.85
N LYS A 32 -1.26 11.36 10.25
CA LYS A 32 -0.61 11.95 9.08
C LYS A 32 0.82 12.38 9.43
N PHE A 33 1.71 12.35 8.45
CA PHE A 33 3.07 12.80 8.62
C PHE A 33 3.10 14.29 8.98
N ASP A 34 3.89 14.61 10.00
CA ASP A 34 4.20 15.96 10.43
C ASP A 34 5.72 16.07 10.66
N ALA A 35 6.38 16.88 9.82
CA ALA A 35 7.82 17.09 9.86
C ALA A 35 8.29 17.83 11.14
N GLN A 36 7.37 18.46 11.90
CA GLN A 36 7.71 19.07 13.19
C GLN A 36 7.79 18.04 14.33
N VAL A 37 7.18 16.86 14.14
CA VAL A 37 7.02 15.84 15.19
C VAL A 37 7.87 14.60 14.92
N CYS A 38 8.04 14.22 13.65
CA CYS A 38 8.68 12.98 13.27
C CYS A 38 9.60 13.16 12.06
N ASP A 39 10.75 12.50 12.10
CA ASP A 39 11.62 12.39 10.94
C ASP A 39 10.99 11.51 9.84
N ILE A 40 11.20 11.86 8.56
CA ILE A 40 10.62 11.12 7.45
C ILE A 40 11.10 9.67 7.39
N SER A 41 12.37 9.40 7.70
CA SER A 41 12.90 8.02 7.69
C SER A 41 12.26 7.17 8.78
N MET A 42 12.08 7.75 9.97
CA MET A 42 11.40 7.10 11.09
C MET A 42 9.91 6.86 10.78
N TYR A 43 9.25 7.83 10.16
CA TYR A 43 7.86 7.70 9.74
C TYR A 43 7.67 6.59 8.71
N LEU A 44 8.54 6.50 7.69
CA LEU A 44 8.51 5.44 6.69
C LEU A 44 8.79 4.06 7.31
N ALA A 45 9.75 3.96 8.23
CA ALA A 45 10.00 2.71 8.96
C ALA A 45 8.79 2.24 9.79
N LEU A 46 8.08 3.18 10.43
CA LEU A 46 6.83 2.89 11.13
C LEU A 46 5.74 2.44 10.16
N PHE A 47 5.57 3.15 9.05
CA PHE A 47 4.62 2.82 7.99
C PHE A 47 4.80 1.39 7.49
N GLU A 48 6.03 0.99 7.16
CA GLU A 48 6.33 -0.35 6.67
C GLU A 48 6.00 -1.43 7.70
N ARG A 49 6.28 -1.19 8.98
CA ARG A 49 5.92 -2.11 10.08
C ARG A 49 4.40 -2.24 10.22
N GLN A 50 3.66 -1.14 10.14
CA GLN A 50 2.21 -1.16 10.23
C GLN A 50 1.57 -1.82 9.01
N ALA A 51 2.07 -1.56 7.81
CA ALA A 51 1.62 -2.18 6.57
C ALA A 51 1.79 -3.71 6.61
N ARG A 52 2.98 -4.18 7.04
CA ARG A 52 3.25 -5.61 7.23
C ARG A 52 2.37 -6.23 8.30
N THR A 53 2.20 -5.57 9.44
CA THR A 53 1.36 -6.06 10.56
C THR A 53 -0.12 -6.15 10.16
N ALA A 54 -0.59 -5.20 9.35
CA ALA A 54 -1.95 -5.18 8.81
C ALA A 54 -2.15 -6.14 7.62
N GLY A 55 -1.08 -6.80 7.13
CA GLY A 55 -1.16 -7.70 5.98
C GLY A 55 -1.51 -7.00 4.66
N ILE A 56 -1.12 -5.73 4.51
CA ILE A 56 -1.36 -4.94 3.30
C ILE A 56 -0.31 -5.34 2.26
N GLY A 57 -0.78 -5.74 1.07
CA GLY A 57 0.11 -6.07 -0.05
C GLY A 57 0.88 -4.84 -0.55
N GLU A 58 2.12 -5.03 -1.01
CA GLU A 58 3.02 -3.94 -1.42
C GLU A 58 2.43 -3.04 -2.52
N THR A 59 1.61 -3.60 -3.42
CA THR A 59 0.89 -2.84 -4.47
C THR A 59 -0.05 -1.76 -3.90
N GLU A 60 -0.45 -1.89 -2.63
CA GLU A 60 -1.32 -0.95 -1.93
C GLU A 60 -0.54 0.03 -1.06
N TRP A 61 0.78 -0.11 -0.93
CA TRP A 61 1.56 0.71 0.00
C TRP A 61 1.60 2.17 -0.44
N VAL A 62 1.88 2.45 -1.71
CA VAL A 62 1.96 3.83 -2.19
C VAL A 62 0.63 4.59 -2.05
N PRO A 63 -0.53 4.04 -2.47
CA PRO A 63 -1.82 4.70 -2.24
C PRO A 63 -2.13 4.96 -0.76
N GLN A 64 -1.77 4.03 0.14
CA GLN A 64 -1.95 4.24 1.58
C GLN A 64 -1.01 5.33 2.12
N LEU A 65 0.25 5.35 1.67
CA LEU A 65 1.24 6.36 2.05
C LEU A 65 0.80 7.76 1.60
N ILE A 66 0.35 7.92 0.35
CA ILE A 66 -0.15 9.21 -0.16
C ILE A 66 -1.29 9.76 0.71
N SER A 67 -2.19 8.90 1.22
CA SER A 67 -3.29 9.33 2.08
C SER A 67 -2.85 9.87 3.45
N LEU A 68 -1.63 9.52 3.86
CA LEU A 68 -1.00 9.86 5.13
C LEU A 68 -0.05 11.06 5.03
N LEU A 69 0.32 11.48 3.82
CA LEU A 69 1.24 12.59 3.62
C LEU A 69 0.51 13.94 3.50
N PRO A 70 1.16 15.03 3.93
CA PRO A 70 0.84 16.38 3.47
C PRO A 70 0.83 16.48 1.94
N LEU A 71 -0.01 17.39 1.41
CA LEU A 71 -0.25 17.51 -0.02
C LEU A 71 1.03 17.81 -0.81
N ASP A 72 1.91 18.65 -0.27
CA ASP A 72 3.18 19.03 -0.91
C ASP A 72 4.11 17.83 -1.10
N LEU A 73 4.15 16.88 -0.15
CA LEU A 73 4.91 15.63 -0.30
C LEU A 73 4.22 14.65 -1.24
N ALA A 74 2.90 14.51 -1.14
CA ALA A 74 2.13 13.67 -2.07
C ALA A 74 2.32 14.12 -3.52
N GLN A 75 2.41 15.43 -3.77
CA GLN A 75 2.68 15.99 -5.10
C GLN A 75 4.04 15.62 -5.67
N ILE A 76 5.04 15.32 -4.84
CA ILE A 76 6.35 14.85 -5.32
C ILE A 76 6.18 13.46 -5.93
N ILE A 77 5.43 12.58 -5.25
CA ILE A 77 5.15 11.22 -5.69
C ILE A 77 4.31 11.22 -6.97
N ILE A 78 3.24 12.04 -7.03
CA ILE A 78 2.33 12.12 -8.18
C ILE A 78 3.03 12.62 -9.46
N LYS A 79 4.18 13.30 -9.33
CA LYS A 79 4.96 13.78 -10.47
C LYS A 79 5.92 12.73 -11.04
N GLU A 80 6.13 11.61 -10.35
CA GLU A 80 6.89 10.49 -10.90
C GLU A 80 6.09 9.81 -12.02
N PRO A 81 6.77 9.22 -13.02
CA PRO A 81 6.15 8.31 -13.99
C PRO A 81 5.36 7.19 -13.28
N GLU A 82 4.29 6.70 -13.88
CA GLU A 82 3.38 5.70 -13.27
C GLU A 82 4.15 4.47 -12.76
N GLU A 83 5.12 3.96 -13.54
CA GLU A 83 5.92 2.79 -13.15
C GLU A 83 6.74 3.05 -11.88
N LYS A 84 7.24 4.27 -11.73
CA LYS A 84 8.04 4.73 -10.59
C LYS A 84 7.20 5.12 -9.39
N MET A 85 6.01 5.65 -9.62
CA MET A 85 5.04 5.96 -8.58
C MET A 85 4.49 4.68 -7.95
N GLN A 86 4.31 3.60 -8.72
CA GLN A 86 3.83 2.33 -8.18
C GLN A 86 4.90 1.55 -7.39
N ASP A 87 6.19 1.83 -7.63
CA ASP A 87 7.30 1.25 -6.88
C ASP A 87 7.53 1.98 -5.56
N TYR A 88 7.23 1.29 -4.45
CA TYR A 88 7.46 1.83 -3.11
C TYR A 88 8.93 2.17 -2.84
N LEU A 89 9.89 1.42 -3.39
CA LEU A 89 11.31 1.69 -3.17
C LEU A 89 11.72 3.02 -3.82
N ASN A 90 11.32 3.25 -5.07
CA ASN A 90 11.52 4.54 -5.74
C ASN A 90 10.84 5.69 -4.96
N VAL A 91 9.59 5.51 -4.53
CA VAL A 91 8.88 6.51 -3.72
C VAL A 91 9.61 6.84 -2.42
N LYS A 92 10.13 5.82 -1.74
CA LYS A 92 10.92 5.98 -0.51
C LYS A 92 12.19 6.79 -0.76
N GLU A 93 12.95 6.48 -1.80
CA GLU A 93 14.16 7.22 -2.18
C GLU A 93 13.85 8.70 -2.47
N VAL A 94 12.83 8.97 -3.29
CA VAL A 94 12.40 10.33 -3.65
C VAL A 94 12.01 11.15 -2.41
N LEU A 95 11.31 10.54 -1.46
CA LEU A 95 10.95 11.19 -0.20
C LEU A 95 12.19 11.45 0.68
N LEU A 96 13.12 10.51 0.78
CA LEU A 96 14.35 10.70 1.57
C LEU A 96 15.23 11.81 0.97
N ASP A 97 15.39 11.82 -0.35
CA ASP A 97 16.13 12.86 -1.08
C ASP A 97 15.54 14.26 -0.87
N ARG A 98 14.21 14.37 -0.80
CA ARG A 98 13.53 15.66 -0.52
C ARG A 98 13.95 16.26 0.82
N PHE A 99 14.18 15.44 1.83
CA PHE A 99 14.64 15.87 3.14
C PHE A 99 16.17 15.93 3.26
N LYS A 100 16.89 15.73 2.15
CA LYS A 100 18.36 15.66 2.09
C LYS A 100 18.93 14.58 3.02
N MET A 101 18.15 13.54 3.27
CA MET A 101 18.62 12.38 4.00
C MET A 101 19.47 11.55 3.05
N LYS A 102 20.76 11.37 3.38
CA LYS A 102 21.58 10.42 2.65
C LYS A 102 21.04 9.00 2.88
N PRO A 103 21.22 8.05 1.94
CA PRO A 103 20.94 6.62 2.14
C PRO A 103 21.83 5.94 3.20
N GLU A 104 22.45 6.69 4.11
CA GLU A 104 23.42 6.16 5.06
C GLU A 104 22.70 5.67 6.33
N THR A 105 22.52 4.34 6.34
CA THR A 105 22.48 3.44 7.51
C THR A 105 21.13 3.25 8.22
N PHE A 106 20.39 2.23 7.78
CA PHE A 106 19.56 1.40 8.65
C PHE A 106 19.75 -0.09 8.30
#